data_AF-A0A643G0H7-F1
#
_entry.id   AF-A0A643G0H7-F1
#
_cell.length_a   1.000
_cell.length_b   1.000
_cell.length_c   1.000
_cell.angle_alpha   90.00
_cell.angle_beta   90.00
_cell.angle_gamma   90.00
#
_symmetry.space_group_name_H-M   'P 1'
#
loop_
_entity.id
_entity.type
_entity.pdbx_description
1 polymer ?
#
loop_
_entity_poly.entity_id
_entity_poly.type
_entity_poly.pdbx_seq_one_letter_code
_entity_poly.pdbx_strand_id
1 'polypeptide(L)'
;MAARAVTEATAAMTAKTERAAAIRWIQDQMADYGLTMEELKAAGCFDPPPPPPPPPPPVVCYRNAEGLTWDGQGEMPSWLKRAVNAGQSVEFFRAG
;
A
#
# COMPACT_ATOMS: atom_id res chain seq x y z
N MET A 1 -7.53 42.87 8.60
CA MET A 1 -7.70 41.93 9.72
C MET A 1 -9.12 41.35 9.80
N ALA A 2 -10.21 42.10 9.56
CA ALA A 2 -11.58 41.58 9.70
C ALA A 2 -12.11 40.65 8.58
N ALA A 3 -11.57 40.73 7.36
CA ALA A 3 -12.06 39.94 6.21
C ALA A 3 -11.64 38.45 6.24
N ARG A 4 -10.57 38.09 6.96
CA ARG A 4 -10.08 36.71 7.05
C ARG A 4 -10.97 35.88 7.99
N ALA A 5 -11.32 36.45 9.14
CA ALA A 5 -12.16 35.79 10.14
C ALA A 5 -13.57 35.45 9.66
N VAL A 6 -14.19 36.29 8.82
CA VAL A 6 -15.52 36.00 8.23
C VAL A 6 -15.45 34.83 7.24
N THR A 7 -14.35 34.70 6.49
CA THR A 7 -14.17 33.62 5.52
C THR A 7 -13.94 32.27 6.21
N GLU A 8 -13.16 32.25 7.30
CA GLU A 8 -12.88 31.05 8.10
C GLU A 8 -14.13 30.56 8.86
N ALA A 9 -14.94 31.49 9.37
CA ALA A 9 -16.19 31.16 10.06
C ALA A 9 -17.24 30.57 9.11
N THR A 10 -17.35 31.06 7.87
CA THR A 10 -18.25 30.48 6.87
C THR A 10 -17.79 29.09 6.42
N ALA A 11 -16.49 28.88 6.17
CA ALA A 11 -15.95 27.57 5.80
C ALA A 11 -16.19 26.50 6.90
N ALA A 12 -15.98 26.87 8.17
CA ALA A 12 -16.25 25.98 9.30
C ALA A 12 -17.75 25.69 9.49
N MET A 13 -18.63 26.66 9.21
CA MET A 13 -20.09 26.50 9.29
C MET A 13 -20.61 25.57 8.18
N THR A 14 -20.09 25.70 6.95
CA THR A 14 -20.42 24.82 5.81
C THR A 14 -19.96 23.41 6.08
N ALA A 15 -18.71 23.19 6.51
CA ALA A 15 -18.21 21.85 6.86
C ALA A 15 -19.03 21.18 7.98
N LYS A 16 -19.48 21.95 8.99
CA LYS A 16 -20.39 21.46 10.04
C LYS A 16 -21.77 21.09 9.50
N THR A 17 -22.29 21.86 8.56
CA THR A 17 -23.59 21.63 7.92
C THR A 17 -23.54 20.40 7.00
N GLU A 18 -22.50 20.29 6.18
CA GLU A 18 -22.26 19.14 5.30
C GLU A 18 -22.10 17.85 6.11
N ARG A 19 -21.36 17.91 7.22
CA ARG A 19 -21.23 16.77 8.14
C ARG A 19 -22.58 16.38 8.76
N ALA A 20 -23.40 17.35 9.16
CA ALA A 20 -24.72 17.06 9.71
C ALA A 20 -25.66 16.45 8.66
N ALA A 21 -25.61 16.94 7.42
CA ALA A 21 -26.36 16.36 6.31
C ALA A 21 -25.91 14.92 6.01
N ALA A 22 -24.60 14.67 6.00
CA ALA A 22 -24.05 13.33 5.82
C ALA A 22 -24.48 12.35 6.92
N ILE A 23 -24.46 12.78 8.19
CA ILE A 23 -24.94 11.96 9.32
C ILE A 23 -26.41 11.61 9.14
N ARG A 24 -27.25 12.59 8.78
CA ARG A 24 -28.67 12.35 8.55
C ARG A 24 -28.91 11.37 7.40
N TRP A 25 -28.15 11.51 6.31
CA TRP A 25 -28.22 10.57 5.19
C TRP A 25 -27.83 9.15 5.60
N ILE A 26 -26.75 8.98 6.36
CA ILE A 26 -26.35 7.66 6.88
C ILE A 26 -27.44 7.07 7.77
N GLN A 27 -28.04 7.86 8.66
CA GLN A 27 -29.13 7.41 9.54
C GLN A 27 -30.37 6.97 8.76
N ASP A 28 -30.74 7.71 7.71
CA ASP A 28 -31.84 7.36 6.81
C ASP A 28 -31.60 6.04 6.09
N GLN A 29 -30.39 5.85 5.55
CA GLN A 29 -30.01 4.58 4.92
C GLN A 29 -29.98 3.42 5.91
N MET A 30 -29.45 3.63 7.13
CA MET A 30 -29.51 2.60 8.17
C MET A 30 -30.95 2.20 8.48
N ALA A 31 -31.89 3.14 8.48
CA ALA A 31 -33.30 2.85 8.72
C ALA A 31 -33.95 2.10 7.53
N ASP A 32 -33.65 2.49 6.29
CA ASP A 32 -34.18 1.85 5.07
C ASP A 32 -33.77 0.37 4.96
N TYR A 33 -32.50 0.07 5.25
CA TYR A 33 -31.97 -1.29 5.22
C TYR A 33 -32.14 -2.07 6.54
N GLY A 34 -32.73 -1.46 7.57
CA GLY A 34 -32.90 -2.07 8.89
C GLY A 34 -31.57 -2.40 9.59
N LEU A 35 -30.50 -1.66 9.30
CA LEU A 35 -29.16 -1.89 9.84
C LEU A 35 -29.03 -1.36 11.26
N THR A 36 -28.55 -2.21 12.16
CA THR A 36 -28.17 -1.81 13.51
C THR A 36 -26.67 -1.49 13.60
N MET A 37 -26.29 -0.70 14.60
CA MET A 37 -24.87 -0.44 14.88
C MET A 37 -24.10 -1.71 15.26
N GLU A 38 -24.77 -2.69 15.86
CA GLU A 38 -24.19 -3.99 16.22
C GLU A 38 -23.84 -4.81 14.99
N GLU A 39 -24.70 -4.82 13.98
CA GLU A 39 -24.43 -5.49 12.70
C GLU A 39 -23.28 -4.84 11.93
N LEU A 40 -23.23 -3.50 11.89
CA LEU A 40 -22.10 -2.78 11.27
C LEU A 40 -20.77 -3.10 11.97
N LYS A 41 -20.79 -3.26 13.29
CA LYS A 41 -19.62 -3.68 14.06
C LYS A 41 -19.26 -5.14 13.78
N ALA A 42 -20.25 -6.04 13.77
CA ALA A 42 -20.04 -7.45 13.47
C ALA A 42 -19.53 -7.68 12.05
N ALA A 43 -19.90 -6.82 11.11
CA ALA A 43 -19.40 -6.81 9.73
C ALA A 43 -17.99 -6.19 9.59
N GLY A 44 -17.42 -5.67 10.67
CA GLY A 44 -16.08 -5.07 10.68
C GLY A 44 -15.97 -3.77 9.87
N CYS A 45 -17.08 -3.03 9.70
CA CYS A 45 -17.08 -1.76 8.94
C CYS A 45 -16.11 -0.70 9.50
N PHE A 46 -15.66 -0.87 10.74
CA PHE A 46 -14.77 0.04 11.45
C PHE A 46 -13.42 -0.59 11.80
N ASP A 47 -13.18 -1.84 11.42
CA ASP A 47 -11.90 -2.48 11.67
C ASP A 47 -10.80 -1.83 10.82
N PRO A 48 -9.56 -1.74 11.35
CA PRO A 48 -8.44 -1.28 10.55
C PRO A 48 -8.24 -2.18 9.33
N PRO A 49 -7.76 -1.65 8.20
CA PRO A 49 -7.44 -2.48 7.05
C PRO A 49 -6.44 -3.58 7.47
N PRO A 50 -6.53 -4.78 6.88
CA PRO A 50 -5.57 -5.82 7.17
C PRO A 50 -4.16 -5.32 6.88
N PRO A 51 -3.15 -5.75 7.65
CA PRO A 51 -1.77 -5.38 7.37
C PRO A 51 -1.42 -5.77 5.94
N PRO A 52 -0.59 -4.98 5.23
CA PRO A 52 -0.12 -5.36 3.92
C PRO A 52 0.59 -6.72 4.02
N PRO A 53 0.49 -7.57 2.97
CA PRO A 53 1.24 -8.81 2.94
C PRO A 53 2.74 -8.52 3.11
N PRO A 54 3.51 -9.41 3.76
CA PRO A 54 4.95 -9.24 3.86
C PRO A 54 5.56 -9.12 2.45
N PRO A 55 6.62 -8.31 2.28
CA PRO A 55 7.32 -8.25 1.00
C PRO A 55 7.81 -9.64 0.63
N PRO A 56 7.81 -10.00 -0.67
CA PRO A 56 8.44 -11.24 -1.12
C PRO A 56 9.90 -11.23 -0.68
N PRO A 57 10.49 -12.40 -0.37
CA PRO A 57 11.92 -12.49 -0.08
C PRO A 57 12.70 -11.87 -1.25
N PRO A 58 13.81 -11.17 -0.99
CA PRO A 58 14.63 -10.61 -2.06
C PRO A 58 15.07 -11.76 -2.96
N VAL A 59 14.60 -11.77 -4.21
CA VAL A 59 15.11 -12.68 -5.23
C VAL A 59 16.53 -12.23 -5.49
N VAL A 60 17.51 -13.01 -5.01
CA VAL A 60 18.93 -12.72 -5.24
C VAL A 60 19.20 -12.92 -6.73
N CYS A 61 19.02 -11.85 -7.50
CA CYS A 61 19.34 -11.85 -8.91
C CYS A 61 20.83 -11.57 -9.08
N TYR A 62 21.46 -12.25 -10.01
CA TYR A 62 22.81 -11.99 -10.48
C TYR A 62 22.71 -11.46 -11.92
N ARG A 63 23.46 -10.43 -12.29
CA ARG A 63 23.46 -9.80 -13.61
C ARG A 63 24.90 -9.57 -14.08
N ASN A 64 25.20 -9.84 -15.35
CA ASN A 64 26.47 -9.47 -15.98
C ASN A 64 26.35 -8.16 -16.80
N ALA A 65 27.48 -7.64 -17.29
CA ALA A 65 27.53 -6.42 -18.11
C ALA A 65 26.77 -6.52 -19.45
N GLU A 66 26.53 -7.74 -19.92
CA GLU A 66 25.77 -8.02 -21.15
C GLU A 66 24.24 -8.06 -20.90
N GLY A 67 23.81 -7.87 -19.65
CA GLY A 67 22.40 -7.87 -19.26
C GLY A 67 21.81 -9.26 -19.01
N LEU A 68 22.62 -10.33 -19.05
CA LEU A 68 22.19 -11.68 -18.69
C LEU A 68 21.94 -11.76 -17.18
N THR A 69 20.81 -12.33 -16.78
CA THR A 69 20.41 -12.47 -15.37
C THR A 69 20.26 -13.92 -14.94
N TRP A 70 20.49 -14.20 -13.67
CA TRP A 70 20.23 -15.48 -13.02
C TRP A 70 19.61 -15.23 -11.64
N ASP A 71 18.47 -15.84 -11.34
CA ASP A 71 17.72 -15.65 -10.08
C ASP A 71 18.33 -16.42 -8.87
N GLY A 72 19.48 -17.08 -9.08
CA GLY A 72 20.14 -17.87 -8.06
C GLY A 72 19.54 -19.26 -7.85
N GLN A 73 18.49 -19.64 -8.58
CA GLN A 73 17.92 -20.99 -8.56
C GLN A 73 18.31 -21.79 -9.81
N GLY A 74 18.38 -23.11 -9.65
CA GLY A 74 18.72 -24.02 -10.74
C GLY A 74 20.21 -24.02 -11.12
N GLU A 75 20.50 -24.46 -12.34
CA GLU A 75 21.89 -24.60 -12.79
C GLU A 75 22.53 -23.25 -13.10
N MET A 76 23.74 -23.03 -12.58
CA MET A 76 24.50 -21.81 -12.84
C MET A 76 24.76 -21.64 -14.35
N PRO A 77 24.46 -20.47 -14.94
CA PRO A 77 24.63 -20.27 -16.37
C PRO A 77 26.11 -20.22 -16.78
N SER A 78 26.38 -20.51 -18.05
CA SER A 78 27.74 -20.62 -18.60
C SER A 78 28.58 -19.35 -18.42
N TRP A 79 27.96 -18.17 -18.50
CA TRP A 79 28.64 -16.89 -18.28
C TRP A 79 29.13 -16.74 -16.83
N LEU A 80 28.31 -17.15 -15.84
CA LEU A 80 28.66 -17.04 -14.42
C LEU A 80 29.69 -18.10 -14.03
N LYS A 81 29.54 -19.33 -14.54
CA LYS A 81 30.55 -20.39 -14.40
C LYS A 81 31.92 -19.93 -14.93
N ARG A 82 31.97 -19.30 -16.11
CA ARG A 82 33.23 -18.79 -16.69
C ARG A 82 33.87 -17.71 -15.82
N ALA A 83 33.08 -16.75 -15.33
CA ALA A 83 33.58 -15.69 -14.45
C ALA A 83 34.13 -16.22 -13.12
N VAL A 84 33.42 -17.18 -12.50
CA VAL A 84 33.87 -17.82 -11.25
C VAL A 84 35.15 -18.64 -11.48
N ASN A 85 35.23 -19.40 -12.57
CA ASN A 85 36.46 -20.12 -12.93
C ASN A 85 37.64 -19.19 -13.24
N ALA A 86 37.37 -17.95 -13.67
CA ALA A 86 38.39 -16.91 -13.83
C ALA A 86 38.79 -16.23 -12.51
N GLY A 87 38.24 -16.66 -11.37
CA GLY A 87 38.56 -16.16 -10.04
C GLY A 87 37.67 -15.01 -9.55
N GLN A 88 36.61 -14.63 -10.28
CA GLN A 88 35.67 -13.62 -9.79
C GLN A 88 34.66 -14.21 -8.80
N SER A 89 34.37 -13.48 -7.73
CA SER A 89 33.33 -13.86 -6.78
C SER A 89 31.94 -13.72 -7.41
N VAL A 90 31.07 -14.71 -7.21
CA VAL A 90 29.67 -14.69 -7.66
C VAL A 90 28.92 -13.46 -7.14
N GLU A 91 29.28 -12.96 -5.94
CA GLU A 91 28.71 -11.77 -5.32
C GLU A 91 28.93 -10.49 -6.14
N PHE A 92 30.01 -10.42 -6.94
CA PHE A 92 30.25 -9.29 -7.83
C PHE A 92 29.12 -9.09 -8.85
N PHE A 93 28.43 -10.17 -9.20
CA PHE A 93 27.33 -10.15 -10.14
C PHE A 93 25.99 -9.91 -9.44
N ARG A 94 25.90 -9.83 -8.11
CA ARG A 94 24.64 -9.68 -7.40
C ARG A 94 23.98 -8.33 -7.74
N ALA A 95 22.79 -8.40 -8.33
CA ALA A 95 21.89 -7.27 -8.52
C ALA A 95 21.03 -7.11 -7.25
N GLY A 96 21.24 -6.00 -6.54
CA GLY A 96 20.47 -5.60 -5.36
C GLY A 96 19.23 -4.80 -5.70
#